data_AF-A0A8H4W352-F1
#
_entry.id   AF-A0A8H4W352-F1
#
_cell.length_a   1.000
_cell.length_b   1.000
_cell.length_c   1.000
_cell.angle_alpha   90.00
_cell.angle_beta   90.00
_cell.angle_gamma   90.00
#
_symmetry.space_group_name_H-M   'P 1'
#
loop_
_entity.id
_entity.type
_entity.pdbx_description
1 polymer ?
#
loop_
_entity_poly.entity_id
_entity_poly.type
_entity_poly.pdbx_seq_one_letter_code
_entity_poly.pdbx_strand_id
1 'polypeptide(L)'
;MKLLRNPWFQRIWVVQEVCLAASLRIVYGQRDIPWQMFIEGISTFGRHPNLTHLLEWTEDFKFRQARSETLETAILMDQFRRKVQLGEELSISDLLIGCQMFKAMDARDKIFGLHGMCSRKPTVLMLPSYVATVEQVFLNAAHSLLEENHVDKLLALAGVGYYQELNKELKYLPSWVPDWSRAPQVLTFADQNLSRGLNYKAGGKASLTPSVQNKSSLIVPGLQIDTIAQLGPIFDIQRGEDGKCNITELKKLMDAHN
;
A
#
# COMPACT_ATOMS: atom_id res chain seq x y z
N MET A 1 3.13 26.08 -1.70
CA MET A 1 3.53 24.86 -0.95
C MET A 1 4.32 23.89 -1.84
N LYS A 2 5.64 24.10 -2.00
CA LYS A 2 6.49 23.18 -2.80
C LYS A 2 6.96 21.95 -2.00
N LEU A 3 7.08 22.06 -0.68
CA LEU A 3 7.48 20.94 0.21
C LEU A 3 6.52 19.75 0.10
N LEU A 4 5.20 20.00 0.13
CA LEU A 4 4.18 18.94 0.03
C LEU A 4 4.13 18.24 -1.34
N ARG A 5 4.88 18.75 -2.34
CA ARG A 5 5.01 18.12 -3.66
C ARG A 5 6.32 17.37 -3.81
N ASN A 6 7.13 17.30 -2.75
CA ASN A 6 8.42 16.66 -2.82
C ASN A 6 8.23 15.13 -2.95
N PRO A 7 8.78 14.49 -4.00
CA PRO A 7 8.69 13.04 -4.16
C PRO A 7 9.30 12.24 -3.00
N TRP A 8 10.12 12.88 -2.16
CA TRP A 8 10.67 12.28 -0.95
C TRP A 8 9.60 11.60 -0.09
N PHE A 9 8.43 12.22 0.11
CA PHE A 9 7.35 11.65 0.92
C PHE A 9 6.75 10.35 0.34
N GLN A 10 7.02 10.07 -0.93
CA GLN A 10 6.49 8.89 -1.62
C GLN A 10 7.49 7.75 -1.68
N ARG A 11 8.74 7.92 -1.23
CA ARG A 11 9.77 6.87 -1.36
C ARG A 11 9.64 5.83 -0.25
N ILE A 12 9.69 4.54 -0.60
CA ILE A 12 9.57 3.46 0.39
C ILE A 12 10.65 3.51 1.48
N TRP A 13 11.91 3.81 1.11
CA TRP A 13 13.02 3.90 2.05
C TRP A 13 12.84 4.95 3.13
N VAL A 14 12.11 6.03 2.81
CA VAL A 14 11.86 7.13 3.74
C VAL A 14 11.03 6.67 4.93
N VAL A 15 10.22 5.62 4.78
CA VAL A 15 9.43 5.06 5.89
C VAL A 15 10.36 4.61 7.03
N GLN A 16 11.42 3.84 6.71
CA GLN A 16 12.42 3.43 7.70
C GLN A 16 13.20 4.62 8.27
N GLU A 17 13.65 5.53 7.41
CA GLU A 17 14.39 6.74 7.82
C GLU A 17 13.60 7.55 8.85
N VAL A 18 12.30 7.73 8.60
CA VAL A 18 11.39 8.45 9.48
C VAL A 18 11.09 7.65 10.75
N CYS A 19 10.82 6.35 10.66
CA CYS A 19 10.34 5.59 11.82
C CYS A 19 11.45 5.28 12.83
N LEU A 20 12.67 4.98 12.35
CA LEU A 20 13.79 4.53 13.18
C LEU A 20 14.64 5.68 13.75
N ALA A 21 14.51 6.91 13.23
CA ALA A 21 15.30 8.04 13.70
C ALA A 21 15.02 8.39 15.17
N ALA A 22 16.07 8.57 15.99
CA ALA A 22 15.91 9.04 17.37
C ALA A 22 15.38 10.49 17.43
N SER A 23 15.83 11.34 16.50
CA SER A 23 15.38 12.72 16.34
C SER A 23 15.12 13.00 14.86
N LEU A 24 13.98 13.61 14.54
CA LEU A 24 13.54 13.81 13.16
C LEU A 24 13.17 15.26 12.90
N ARG A 25 13.79 15.82 11.86
CA ARG A 25 13.60 17.21 11.41
C ARG A 25 13.56 17.23 9.89
N ILE A 26 12.71 18.08 9.33
CA ILE A 26 12.62 18.32 7.90
C ILE A 26 13.43 19.57 7.58
N VAL A 27 14.49 19.41 6.80
CA VAL A 27 15.26 20.52 6.25
C VAL A 27 14.80 20.76 4.82
N TYR A 28 14.28 21.96 4.54
CA TYR A 28 13.80 22.34 3.21
C TYR A 28 14.17 23.78 2.87
N GLY A 29 15.09 23.95 1.92
CA GLY A 29 15.70 25.25 1.64
C GLY A 29 16.46 25.78 2.86
N GLN A 30 16.09 26.96 3.36
CA GLN A 30 16.65 27.56 4.58
C GLN A 30 15.80 27.30 5.84
N ARG A 31 14.80 26.41 5.75
CA ARG A 31 13.91 26.10 6.87
C ARG A 31 14.33 24.80 7.51
N ASP A 32 14.28 24.78 8.83
CA ASP A 32 14.46 23.60 9.66
C ASP A 32 13.20 23.43 10.52
N ILE A 33 12.45 22.36 10.25
CA ILE A 33 11.10 22.16 10.76
C ILE A 33 11.08 20.87 11.60
N PRO A 34 10.79 20.93 12.91
CA PRO A 34 10.58 19.73 13.71
C PRO A 34 9.47 18.85 13.11
N TRP A 35 9.68 17.53 13.04
CA TRP A 35 8.70 16.61 12.45
C TRP A 35 7.31 16.76 13.07
N GLN A 36 7.25 16.86 14.40
CA GLN A 36 6.00 16.98 15.13
C GLN A 36 5.22 18.24 14.74
N MET A 37 5.91 19.38 14.57
CA MET A 37 5.30 20.63 14.11
C MET A 37 4.74 20.48 12.69
N PHE A 38 5.46 19.78 11.81
CA PHE A 38 4.99 19.48 10.47
C PHE A 38 3.72 18.62 10.50
N ILE A 39 3.71 17.54 11.27
CA ILE A 39 2.56 16.62 11.38
C ILE A 39 1.34 17.30 11.99
N GLU A 40 1.51 18.11 13.04
CA GLU A 40 0.42 18.87 13.65
C GLU A 40 -0.18 19.89 12.69
N GLY A 41 0.68 20.58 11.92
CA GLY A 41 0.26 21.46 10.84
C GLY A 41 -0.61 20.73 9.83
N ILE A 42 -0.06 19.70 9.16
CA ILE A 42 -0.78 18.99 8.10
C ILE A 42 -2.05 18.29 8.62
N SER A 43 -2.03 17.77 9.85
CA SER A 43 -3.20 17.14 10.48
C SER A 43 -4.32 18.15 10.75
N THR A 44 -3.97 19.37 11.17
CA THR A 44 -4.95 20.44 11.39
C THR A 44 -5.64 20.82 10.09
N PHE A 45 -4.88 20.96 9.01
CA PHE A 45 -5.45 21.26 7.69
C PHE A 45 -6.30 20.11 7.12
N GLY A 46 -5.92 18.84 7.39
CA GLY A 46 -6.68 17.66 6.92
C GLY A 46 -7.97 17.39 7.71
N ARG A 47 -8.05 17.81 8.98
CA ARG A 47 -9.27 17.67 9.82
C ARG A 47 -10.33 18.73 9.55
N HIS A 48 -9.96 19.83 8.91
CA HIS A 48 -10.86 20.94 8.65
C HIS A 48 -11.10 21.07 7.13
N PRO A 49 -12.26 20.62 6.62
CA PRO A 49 -12.58 20.66 5.18
C PRO A 49 -12.37 22.06 4.57
N ASN A 50 -12.69 23.11 5.33
CA ASN A 50 -12.54 24.50 4.90
C ASN A 50 -11.08 24.99 4.86
N LEU A 51 -10.17 24.32 5.59
CA LEU A 51 -8.74 24.64 5.62
C LEU A 51 -7.92 23.73 4.70
N THR A 52 -8.46 22.58 4.30
CA THR A 52 -7.82 21.69 3.31
C THR A 52 -7.54 22.48 2.02
N HIS A 53 -8.48 23.32 1.59
CA HIS A 53 -8.30 24.23 0.45
C HIS A 53 -7.19 25.28 0.61
N LEU A 54 -6.75 25.58 1.84
CA LEU A 54 -5.60 26.46 2.08
C LEU A 54 -4.25 25.75 1.86
N LEU A 55 -4.21 24.42 1.99
CA LEU A 55 -3.08 23.63 1.49
C LEU A 55 -3.02 23.59 -0.05
N GLU A 56 -4.17 23.85 -0.67
CA GLU A 56 -4.44 23.72 -2.09
C GLU A 56 -4.57 25.07 -2.80
N TRP A 57 -4.03 26.18 -2.25
CA TRP A 57 -4.07 27.51 -2.89
C TRP A 57 -3.34 27.49 -4.25
N THR A 58 -4.11 27.12 -5.28
CA THR A 58 -3.77 27.06 -6.70
C THR A 58 -5.10 27.00 -7.45
N GLU A 59 -5.18 27.74 -8.57
CA GLU A 59 -6.39 27.82 -9.42
C GLU A 59 -6.73 26.47 -10.08
N ASP A 60 -5.83 25.50 -10.04
CA ASP A 60 -5.95 24.24 -10.78
C ASP A 60 -6.66 23.17 -9.93
N PHE A 61 -7.80 22.71 -10.45
CA PHE A 61 -8.69 21.71 -9.86
C PHE A 61 -7.98 20.36 -9.61
N LYS A 62 -6.95 20.00 -10.39
CA LYS A 62 -6.13 18.80 -10.15
C LYS A 62 -5.50 18.80 -8.75
N PHE A 63 -5.25 20.00 -8.18
CA PHE A 63 -4.65 20.16 -6.87
C PHE A 63 -5.63 20.11 -5.70
N ARG A 64 -6.93 20.39 -5.93
CA ARG A 64 -7.97 20.28 -4.89
C ARG A 64 -8.45 18.85 -4.63
N GLN A 65 -8.21 17.99 -5.62
CA GLN A 65 -8.72 16.62 -5.61
C GLN A 65 -7.65 15.59 -5.24
N ALA A 66 -6.38 15.95 -5.38
CA ALA A 66 -5.31 15.26 -4.68
C ALA A 66 -5.46 15.58 -3.18
N ARG A 67 -6.20 14.73 -2.44
CA ARG A 67 -5.75 14.43 -1.06
C ARG A 67 -4.27 14.19 -1.21
N SER A 68 -3.46 15.11 -0.68
CA SER A 68 -2.06 15.14 -1.06
C SER A 68 -1.49 13.76 -0.73
N GLU A 69 -1.01 13.00 -1.74
CA GLU A 69 -0.39 11.68 -1.50
C GLU A 69 0.66 11.81 -0.38
N THR A 70 1.31 12.98 -0.31
CA THR A 70 2.20 13.43 0.76
C THR A 70 1.53 13.54 2.13
N LEU A 71 0.31 14.07 2.23
CA LEU A 71 -0.45 14.11 3.49
C LEU A 71 -0.73 12.70 4.00
N GLU A 72 -1.21 11.82 3.14
CA GLU A 72 -1.55 10.44 3.51
C GLU A 72 -0.29 9.66 3.90
N THR A 73 0.77 9.71 3.07
CA THR A 73 2.05 9.06 3.36
C THR A 73 2.73 9.64 4.61
N ALA A 74 2.69 10.96 4.84
CA ALA A 74 3.28 11.57 6.04
C ALA A 74 2.53 11.21 7.33
N ILE A 75 1.19 11.20 7.30
CA ILE A 75 0.38 10.74 8.43
C ILE A 75 0.68 9.27 8.72
N LEU A 76 0.77 8.44 7.69
CA LEU A 76 1.06 7.02 7.85
C LEU A 76 2.49 6.78 8.40
N MET A 77 3.49 7.50 7.90
CA MET A 77 4.85 7.47 8.46
C MET A 77 4.86 7.87 9.93
N ASP A 78 4.08 8.89 10.31
CA ASP A 78 3.95 9.30 11.71
C ASP A 78 3.29 8.22 12.58
N GLN A 79 2.25 7.55 12.08
CA GLN A 79 1.60 6.43 12.77
C GLN A 79 2.58 5.28 13.02
N PHE A 80 3.32 4.85 12.00
CA PHE A 80 4.34 3.82 12.15
C PHE A 80 5.46 4.25 13.09
N ARG A 81 5.93 5.50 12.97
CA ARG A 81 6.94 6.06 13.86
C ARG A 81 6.50 5.95 15.32
N ARG A 82 5.28 6.35 15.66
CA ARG A 82 4.77 6.25 17.04
C ARG A 82 4.81 4.82 17.56
N LYS A 83 4.32 3.85 16.76
CA LYS A 83 4.36 2.43 17.13
C LYS A 83 5.79 1.94 17.39
N VAL A 84 6.72 2.24 16.48
CA VAL A 84 8.14 1.88 16.62
C VAL A 84 8.75 2.51 17.87
N GLN A 85 8.51 3.80 18.13
CA GLN A 85 9.07 4.51 19.29
C GLN A 85 8.47 4.04 20.62
N LEU A 86 7.24 3.53 20.63
CA LEU A 86 6.62 2.87 21.77
C LEU A 86 7.09 1.42 21.97
N GLY A 87 7.91 0.89 21.05
CA GLY A 87 8.34 -0.50 21.08
C GLY A 87 7.23 -1.49 20.74
N GLU A 88 6.15 -1.04 20.07
CA GLU A 88 5.09 -1.93 19.61
C GLU A 88 5.59 -2.86 18.51
N GLU A 89 5.10 -4.09 18.53
CA GLU A 89 5.45 -5.04 17.48
C GLU A 89 4.74 -4.71 16.16
N LEU A 90 5.52 -4.43 15.11
CA LEU A 90 5.05 -4.34 13.74
C LEU A 90 5.31 -5.65 12.99
N SER A 91 4.25 -6.19 12.38
CA SER A 91 4.34 -7.31 11.44
C SER A 91 4.64 -6.81 10.03
N ILE A 92 5.28 -7.65 9.21
CA ILE A 92 5.54 -7.30 7.82
C ILE A 92 4.23 -7.11 7.03
N SER A 93 3.19 -7.86 7.38
CA SER A 93 1.89 -7.76 6.74
C SER A 93 1.25 -6.37 6.92
N ASP A 94 1.33 -5.79 8.13
CA ASP A 94 0.80 -4.46 8.42
C ASP A 94 1.57 -3.37 7.67
N LEU A 95 2.90 -3.54 7.59
CA LEU A 95 3.78 -2.65 6.85
C LEU A 95 3.49 -2.71 5.35
N LEU A 96 3.31 -3.90 4.77
CA LEU A 96 3.02 -4.05 3.33
C LEU A 96 1.65 -3.50 2.95
N ILE A 97 0.63 -3.68 3.81
CA ILE A 97 -0.71 -3.10 3.60
C ILE A 97 -0.67 -1.58 3.72
N GLY A 98 -0.06 -1.05 4.79
CA GLY A 98 0.02 0.40 4.98
C GLY A 98 0.84 1.06 3.87
N CYS A 99 1.98 0.48 3.50
CA CYS A 99 2.95 1.12 2.60
C CYS A 99 2.74 0.83 1.11
N GLN A 100 1.55 0.38 0.71
CA GLN A 100 1.21 0.11 -0.70
C GLN A 100 1.48 1.31 -1.62
N MET A 101 1.13 2.52 -1.15
CA MET A 101 1.22 3.77 -1.93
C MET A 101 2.64 4.32 -2.09
N PHE A 102 3.61 3.83 -1.30
CA PHE A 102 5.00 4.25 -1.47
C PHE A 102 5.62 3.63 -2.73
N LYS A 103 6.44 4.41 -3.40
CA LYS A 103 7.11 4.10 -4.66
C LYS A 103 8.52 3.59 -4.39
N ALA A 104 8.96 2.70 -5.27
CA ALA A 104 10.30 2.17 -5.29
C ALA A 104 10.80 2.16 -6.75
N MET A 105 12.07 2.46 -6.96
CA MET A 105 12.69 2.34 -8.29
C MET A 105 13.00 0.87 -8.59
N ASP A 106 13.56 0.17 -7.61
CA ASP A 106 13.72 -1.28 -7.62
C ASP A 106 12.52 -1.92 -6.92
N ALA A 107 11.83 -2.82 -7.60
CA ALA A 107 10.65 -3.49 -7.03
C ALA A 107 10.94 -4.22 -5.71
N ARG A 108 12.17 -4.72 -5.51
CA ARG A 108 12.59 -5.44 -4.29
C ARG A 108 12.61 -4.52 -3.07
N ASP A 109 12.82 -3.22 -3.26
CA ASP A 109 12.82 -2.23 -2.18
C ASP A 109 11.44 -2.07 -1.55
N LYS A 110 10.35 -2.55 -2.18
CA LYS A 110 9.04 -2.63 -1.53
C LYS A 110 9.04 -3.56 -0.32
N ILE A 111 9.93 -4.55 -0.31
CA ILE A 111 10.14 -5.45 0.83
C ILE A 111 11.31 -4.96 1.68
N PHE A 112 12.47 -4.68 1.05
CA PHE A 112 13.67 -4.27 1.78
C PHE A 112 13.53 -2.90 2.44
N GLY A 113 12.77 -1.97 1.86
CA GLY A 113 12.47 -0.68 2.46
C GLY A 113 11.57 -0.76 3.70
N LEU A 114 11.08 -1.94 4.10
CA LEU A 114 10.25 -2.12 5.31
C LEU A 114 10.86 -3.09 6.35
N HIS A 115 11.80 -3.95 5.94
CA HIS A 115 12.33 -5.03 6.79
C HIS A 115 12.98 -4.57 8.12
N GLY A 116 13.52 -3.35 8.16
CA GLY A 116 14.19 -2.79 9.34
C GLY A 116 13.23 -2.48 10.48
N MET A 117 11.93 -2.33 10.17
CA MET A 117 10.87 -2.03 11.13
C MET A 117 10.12 -3.28 11.61
N CYS A 118 10.33 -4.44 10.99
CA CYS A 118 9.68 -5.69 11.38
C CYS A 118 10.25 -6.20 12.71
N SER A 119 9.38 -6.55 13.65
CA SER A 119 9.77 -7.07 14.97
C SER A 119 10.29 -8.49 14.87
N ARG A 120 9.62 -9.30 14.07
CA ARG A 120 10.10 -10.61 13.63
C ARG A 120 10.64 -10.44 12.23
N LYS A 121 11.94 -10.69 12.06
CA LYS A 121 12.57 -10.71 10.74
C LYS A 121 12.59 -12.15 10.28
N PRO A 122 11.75 -12.55 9.31
CA PRO A 122 11.91 -13.85 8.68
C PRO A 122 13.35 -13.96 8.19
N THR A 123 14.00 -15.11 8.37
CA THR A 123 15.41 -15.32 8.02
C THR A 123 15.72 -14.86 6.60
N VAL A 124 14.76 -15.03 5.69
CA VAL A 124 14.86 -14.71 4.27
C VAL A 124 14.84 -13.19 3.98
N LEU A 125 14.38 -12.37 4.92
CA LEU A 125 14.30 -10.91 4.81
C LEU A 125 15.32 -10.18 5.71
N MET A 126 16.22 -10.91 6.37
CA MET A 126 17.18 -10.29 7.30
C MET A 126 18.20 -9.38 6.60
N LEU A 127 18.62 -9.71 5.38
CA LEU A 127 19.58 -8.92 4.62
C LEU A 127 19.06 -8.70 3.18
N PRO A 128 18.97 -7.44 2.71
CA PRO A 128 18.64 -7.14 1.32
C PRO A 128 19.62 -7.81 0.36
N SER A 129 19.14 -8.74 -0.46
CA SER A 129 19.93 -9.40 -1.49
C SER A 129 19.45 -8.96 -2.86
N TYR A 130 20.25 -8.15 -3.54
CA TYR A 130 20.00 -7.71 -4.92
C TYR A 130 20.50 -8.70 -5.98
N VAL A 131 21.03 -9.85 -5.54
CA VAL A 131 21.33 -10.99 -6.42
C VAL A 131 20.07 -11.81 -6.71
N ALA A 132 19.11 -11.84 -5.78
CA ALA A 132 17.83 -12.48 -5.98
C ALA A 132 16.96 -11.73 -6.99
N THR A 133 16.18 -12.45 -7.78
CA THR A 133 15.20 -11.86 -8.69
C THR A 133 14.03 -11.25 -7.91
N VAL A 134 13.27 -10.38 -8.56
CA VAL A 134 12.07 -9.78 -7.96
C VAL A 134 11.08 -10.86 -7.54
N GLU A 135 10.85 -11.87 -8.39
CA GLU A 135 9.95 -12.98 -8.09
C GLU A 135 10.38 -13.75 -6.85
N GLN A 136 11.69 -14.01 -6.71
CA GLN A 136 12.21 -14.74 -5.56
C GLN A 136 12.01 -13.94 -4.27
N VAL A 137 12.26 -12.62 -4.30
CA VAL A 137 12.04 -11.74 -3.13
C VAL A 137 10.56 -11.70 -2.75
N PHE A 138 9.67 -11.57 -3.72
CA PHE A 138 8.22 -11.54 -3.49
C PHE A 138 7.70 -12.89 -2.99
N LEU A 139 8.10 -14.00 -3.61
CA LEU A 139 7.72 -15.34 -3.18
C LEU A 139 8.17 -15.60 -1.73
N ASN A 140 9.40 -15.21 -1.40
CA ASN A 140 9.95 -15.36 -0.06
C ASN A 140 9.16 -14.52 0.97
N ALA A 141 8.83 -13.27 0.63
CA ALA A 141 7.98 -12.44 1.48
C ALA A 141 6.61 -13.10 1.70
N ALA A 142 5.97 -13.60 0.64
CA ALA A 142 4.69 -14.28 0.73
C ALA A 142 4.74 -15.54 1.63
N HIS A 143 5.82 -16.34 1.53
CA HIS A 143 6.05 -17.46 2.44
C HIS A 143 6.16 -17.02 3.90
N SER A 144 6.87 -15.93 4.18
CA SER A 144 6.96 -15.40 5.54
C SER A 144 5.60 -14.96 6.09
N LEU A 145 4.72 -14.38 5.25
CA LEU A 145 3.35 -14.06 5.68
C LEU A 145 2.55 -15.33 6.03
N LEU A 146 2.76 -16.44 5.31
CA LEU A 146 2.12 -17.71 5.64
C LEU A 146 2.64 -18.30 6.96
N GLU A 147 3.95 -18.22 7.22
CA GLU A 147 4.57 -18.66 8.47
C GLU A 147 4.05 -17.86 9.69
N GLU A 148 3.71 -16.58 9.49
CA GLU A 148 3.08 -15.73 10.50
C GLU A 148 1.56 -15.93 10.63
N ASN A 149 0.97 -16.90 9.91
CA ASN A 149 -0.47 -17.15 9.86
C ASN A 149 -1.29 -15.94 9.36
N HIS A 150 -0.72 -15.13 8.45
CA HIS A 150 -1.32 -13.94 7.85
C HIS A 150 -1.84 -14.21 6.42
N VAL A 151 -2.43 -15.38 6.20
CA VAL A 151 -2.95 -15.78 4.87
C VAL A 151 -4.08 -14.89 4.36
N ASP A 152 -4.92 -14.39 5.26
CA ASP A 152 -5.98 -13.43 4.97
C ASP A 152 -5.44 -12.11 4.43
N LYS A 153 -4.39 -11.57 5.08
CA LYS A 153 -3.69 -10.36 4.63
C LYS A 153 -2.93 -10.58 3.33
N LEU A 154 -2.28 -11.73 3.18
CA LEU A 154 -1.59 -12.10 1.94
C LEU A 154 -2.56 -12.15 0.76
N LEU A 155 -3.69 -12.85 0.90
CA LEU A 155 -4.68 -12.98 -0.15
C LEU A 155 -5.41 -11.67 -0.43
N ALA A 156 -5.57 -10.79 0.55
CA ALA A 156 -6.10 -9.45 0.33
C ALA A 156 -5.18 -8.57 -0.55
N LEU A 157 -3.89 -8.90 -0.59
CA LEU A 157 -2.89 -8.26 -1.45
C LEU A 157 -2.66 -9.02 -2.77
N ALA A 158 -3.12 -10.26 -2.88
CA ALA A 158 -2.94 -11.07 -4.07
C ALA A 158 -3.96 -10.68 -5.14
N GLY A 159 -3.57 -10.77 -6.42
CA GLY A 159 -4.47 -10.53 -7.56
C GLY A 159 -4.95 -9.08 -7.77
N VAL A 160 -4.64 -8.14 -6.88
CA VAL A 160 -5.03 -6.71 -7.00
C VAL A 160 -4.08 -5.88 -7.88
N GLY A 161 -2.99 -6.48 -8.34
CA GLY A 161 -2.10 -5.94 -9.37
C GLY A 161 -2.47 -6.54 -10.72
N TYR A 162 -2.83 -5.68 -11.68
CA TYR A 162 -3.17 -6.03 -13.07
C TYR A 162 -2.15 -7.01 -13.65
N TYR A 163 -2.52 -8.29 -13.69
CA TYR A 163 -1.65 -9.34 -14.21
C TYR A 163 -1.60 -9.28 -15.75
N GLN A 164 -0.38 -9.55 -16.24
CA GLN A 164 -0.01 -10.04 -17.58
C GLN A 164 0.33 -9.07 -18.71
N GLU A 165 -0.34 -7.93 -18.91
CA GLU A 165 0.00 -7.11 -20.09
C GLU A 165 1.19 -6.15 -19.91
N LEU A 166 1.51 -5.75 -18.66
CA LEU A 166 2.39 -4.60 -18.41
C LEU A 166 3.73 -4.90 -17.73
N ASN A 167 3.88 -6.02 -17.01
CA ASN A 167 5.14 -6.36 -16.32
C ASN A 167 5.68 -7.73 -16.77
N LYS A 168 6.49 -7.72 -17.83
CA LYS A 168 7.08 -8.94 -18.42
C LYS A 168 8.03 -9.66 -17.46
N GLU A 169 8.57 -8.94 -16.47
CA GLU A 169 9.51 -9.47 -15.49
C GLU A 169 8.85 -10.35 -14.42
N LEU A 170 7.51 -10.36 -14.28
CA LEU A 170 6.80 -11.12 -13.24
C LEU A 170 5.86 -12.18 -13.80
N LYS A 171 6.09 -12.63 -15.05
CA LYS A 171 5.22 -13.60 -15.76
C LYS A 171 5.00 -14.91 -14.99
N TYR A 172 5.95 -15.31 -14.15
CA TYR A 172 5.95 -16.60 -13.45
C TYR A 172 5.58 -16.48 -11.96
N LEU A 173 5.16 -15.31 -11.50
CA LEU A 173 4.75 -15.12 -10.11
C LEU A 173 3.46 -15.92 -9.85
N PRO A 174 3.40 -16.78 -8.81
CA PRO A 174 2.18 -17.50 -8.48
C PRO A 174 1.03 -16.55 -8.16
N SER A 175 -0.21 -16.91 -8.52
CA SER A 175 -1.39 -16.05 -8.38
C SER A 175 -1.70 -15.60 -6.95
N TRP A 176 -1.26 -16.38 -5.95
CA TRP A 176 -1.42 -16.07 -4.53
C TRP A 176 -0.32 -15.16 -3.97
N VAL A 177 0.72 -14.88 -4.75
CA VAL A 177 1.81 -13.97 -4.39
C VAL A 177 1.48 -12.57 -4.93
N PRO A 178 1.42 -11.55 -4.07
CA PRO A 178 1.21 -10.17 -4.49
C PRO A 178 2.33 -9.66 -5.41
N ASP A 179 1.96 -8.89 -6.43
CA ASP A 179 2.90 -8.02 -7.14
C ASP A 179 3.04 -6.71 -6.35
N TRP A 180 3.99 -6.65 -5.42
CA TRP A 180 4.25 -5.44 -4.64
C TRP A 180 4.92 -4.32 -5.45
N SER A 181 5.34 -4.55 -6.70
CA SER A 181 5.99 -3.52 -7.52
C SER A 181 5.05 -2.38 -7.91
N ARG A 182 3.73 -2.58 -7.76
CA ARG A 182 2.70 -1.62 -8.16
C ARG A 182 1.77 -1.30 -6.98
N ALA A 183 1.34 -0.05 -6.91
CA ALA A 183 0.23 0.31 -6.04
C ALA A 183 -1.07 -0.30 -6.60
N PRO A 184 -1.97 -0.81 -5.74
CA PRO A 184 -3.28 -1.27 -6.19
C PRO A 184 -4.06 -0.09 -6.76
N GLN A 185 -4.74 -0.27 -7.91
CA GLN A 185 -5.59 0.80 -8.48
C GLN A 185 -6.98 0.86 -7.84
N VAL A 186 -7.33 -0.16 -7.04
CA VAL A 186 -8.57 -0.22 -6.29
C VAL A 186 -8.27 -0.30 -4.80
N LEU A 187 -9.10 0.33 -3.99
CA LEU A 187 -9.04 0.15 -2.55
C LEU A 187 -9.41 -1.30 -2.24
N THR A 188 -8.49 -2.01 -1.60
CA THR A 188 -8.75 -3.35 -1.11
C THR A 188 -9.69 -3.28 0.09
N PHE A 189 -10.48 -4.34 0.33
CA PHE A 189 -11.18 -4.49 1.60
C PHE A 189 -10.21 -4.63 2.80
N ALA A 190 -8.92 -4.86 2.51
CA ALA A 190 -7.87 -4.61 3.48
C ALA A 190 -7.68 -3.11 3.73
N ASP A 191 -8.18 -2.64 4.87
CA ASP A 191 -8.12 -1.25 5.29
C ASP A 191 -6.67 -0.79 5.45
N GLN A 192 -6.31 0.32 4.80
CA GLN A 192 -5.01 0.98 4.94
C GLN A 192 -4.89 1.72 6.29
N ASN A 193 -5.99 1.92 7.03
CA ASN A 193 -5.94 2.41 8.39
C ASN A 193 -5.55 1.28 9.36
N LEU A 194 -4.27 1.29 9.75
CA LEU A 194 -3.68 0.47 10.81
C LEU A 194 -4.46 0.53 12.14
N SER A 195 -5.30 1.54 12.34
CA SER A 195 -6.12 1.75 13.55
C SER A 195 -7.35 0.86 13.62
N ARG A 196 -7.82 0.30 12.49
CA ARG A 196 -9.14 -0.37 12.42
C ARG A 196 -9.07 -1.86 12.11
N GLY A 197 -7.94 -2.38 11.65
CA GLY A 197 -7.79 -3.80 11.29
C GLY A 197 -8.76 -4.26 10.18
N LEU A 198 -8.63 -5.51 9.76
CA LEU A 198 -9.58 -6.14 8.82
C LEU A 198 -10.90 -6.40 9.55
N ASN A 199 -11.87 -5.48 9.42
CA ASN A 199 -13.19 -5.64 10.05
C ASN A 199 -14.14 -6.59 9.30
N TYR A 200 -13.68 -7.19 8.21
CA TYR A 200 -14.48 -8.10 7.40
C TYR A 200 -14.24 -9.57 7.77
N LYS A 201 -15.32 -10.30 8.06
CA LYS A 201 -15.28 -11.72 8.46
C LYS A 201 -16.35 -12.54 7.73
N ALA A 202 -16.29 -12.61 6.39
CA ALA A 202 -17.20 -13.48 5.62
C ALA A 202 -17.17 -14.94 6.08
N GLY A 203 -15.99 -15.44 6.46
CA GLY A 203 -15.82 -16.80 7.00
C GLY A 203 -16.14 -16.96 8.50
N GLY A 204 -16.62 -15.90 9.17
CA GLY A 204 -16.94 -15.93 10.60
C GLY A 204 -15.71 -16.24 11.47
N LYS A 205 -15.73 -17.42 12.11
CA LYS A 205 -14.65 -17.92 13.00
C LYS A 205 -13.78 -18.99 12.35
N ALA A 206 -13.95 -19.26 11.06
CA ALA A 206 -13.15 -20.26 10.36
C ALA A 206 -11.67 -19.90 10.45
N SER A 207 -10.86 -20.87 10.87
CA SER A 207 -9.40 -20.75 10.85
C SER A 207 -8.88 -21.41 9.58
N LEU A 208 -8.00 -20.72 8.86
CA LEU A 208 -7.38 -21.22 7.65
C LEU A 208 -6.03 -21.85 8.01
N THR A 209 -5.81 -23.08 7.56
CA THR A 209 -4.52 -23.76 7.62
C THR A 209 -3.95 -23.88 6.20
N PRO A 210 -3.25 -22.84 5.71
CA PRO A 210 -2.63 -22.89 4.39
C PRO A 210 -1.52 -23.94 4.35
N SER A 211 -1.35 -24.58 3.20
CA SER A 211 -0.15 -25.37 2.90
C SER A 211 0.38 -25.00 1.52
N VAL A 212 1.70 -25.04 1.34
CA VAL A 212 2.32 -24.78 0.03
C VAL A 212 2.88 -26.07 -0.53
N GLN A 213 2.46 -26.41 -1.75
CA GLN A 213 3.01 -27.51 -2.54
C GLN A 213 3.96 -26.97 -3.62
N ASN A 214 5.06 -27.67 -3.83
CA ASN A 214 6.04 -27.40 -4.89
C ASN A 214 6.57 -25.94 -4.91
N LYS A 215 6.51 -25.24 -3.77
CA LYS A 215 6.87 -23.81 -3.60
C LYS A 215 6.05 -22.80 -4.42
N SER A 216 5.15 -23.25 -5.28
CA SER A 216 4.39 -22.39 -6.19
C SER A 216 2.88 -22.50 -6.04
N SER A 217 2.36 -23.52 -5.35
CA SER A 217 0.93 -23.78 -5.26
C SER A 217 0.47 -23.64 -3.82
N LEU A 218 -0.36 -22.64 -3.54
CA LEU A 218 -1.01 -22.46 -2.25
C LEU A 218 -2.31 -23.26 -2.20
N ILE A 219 -2.45 -24.09 -1.17
CA ILE A 219 -3.66 -24.85 -0.85
C ILE A 219 -4.27 -24.26 0.40
N VAL A 220 -5.53 -23.83 0.27
CA VAL A 220 -6.34 -23.31 1.37
C VAL A 220 -7.71 -23.97 1.35
N PRO A 221 -8.27 -24.34 2.52
CA PRO A 221 -9.67 -24.77 2.60
C PRO A 221 -10.59 -23.61 2.19
N GLY A 222 -11.64 -23.91 1.41
CA GLY A 222 -12.58 -22.90 0.95
C GLY A 222 -13.91 -23.51 0.51
N LEU A 223 -14.90 -22.65 0.33
CA LEU A 223 -16.20 -23.00 -0.24
C LEU A 223 -16.33 -22.31 -1.60
N GLN A 224 -16.69 -23.08 -2.63
CA GLN A 224 -17.08 -22.49 -3.91
C GLN A 224 -18.48 -21.90 -3.76
N ILE A 225 -18.59 -20.58 -3.76
CA ILE A 225 -19.87 -19.88 -3.62
C ILE A 225 -20.56 -19.74 -4.98
N ASP A 226 -19.83 -19.29 -5.99
CA ASP A 226 -20.36 -19.04 -7.34
C ASP A 226 -19.23 -19.06 -8.38
N THR A 227 -19.59 -18.94 -9.66
CA THR A 227 -18.67 -18.79 -10.79
C THR A 227 -18.91 -17.45 -11.48
N ILE A 228 -17.85 -16.71 -11.77
CA ILE A 228 -17.96 -15.46 -12.52
C ILE A 228 -18.45 -15.78 -13.95
N ALA A 229 -19.68 -15.37 -14.28
CA ALA A 229 -20.27 -15.62 -15.59
C ALA A 229 -19.68 -14.73 -16.70
N GLN A 230 -19.38 -13.47 -16.39
CA GLN A 230 -18.84 -12.50 -17.34
C GLN A 230 -18.00 -11.46 -16.61
N LEU A 231 -16.90 -11.02 -17.24
CA LEU A 231 -16.12 -9.86 -16.79
C LEU A 231 -16.61 -8.61 -17.52
N GLY A 232 -16.79 -7.52 -16.76
CA GLY A 232 -17.01 -6.20 -17.33
C GLY A 232 -15.71 -5.60 -17.89
N PRO A 233 -15.80 -4.53 -18.70
CA PRO A 233 -14.62 -3.78 -19.10
C PRO A 233 -13.92 -3.20 -17.86
N ILE A 234 -12.59 -3.04 -17.96
CA ILE A 234 -11.87 -2.23 -16.97
C ILE A 234 -12.36 -0.80 -17.15
N PHE A 235 -13.00 -0.26 -16.12
CA PHE A 235 -13.31 1.16 -16.08
C PHE A 235 -12.00 1.92 -16.03
N ASP A 236 -11.67 2.63 -17.11
CA ASP A 236 -10.56 3.56 -17.05
C ASP A 236 -11.01 4.76 -16.21
N ILE A 237 -10.78 4.66 -14.89
CA ILE A 237 -10.99 5.77 -13.97
C ILE A 237 -9.84 6.79 -14.13
N GLN A 238 -9.07 6.74 -15.22
CA GLN A 238 -8.28 7.88 -15.64
C GLN A 238 -9.22 9.07 -15.79
N ARG A 239 -9.06 10.01 -14.87
CA ARG A 239 -9.73 11.30 -14.95
C ARG A 239 -9.15 12.02 -16.15
N GLY A 240 -10.03 12.53 -17.01
CA GLY A 240 -9.63 13.39 -18.12
C GLY A 240 -8.83 14.60 -17.60
N GLU A 241 -8.20 15.35 -18.50
CA GLU A 241 -7.42 16.55 -18.12
C GLU A 241 -8.24 17.59 -17.33
N ASP A 242 -9.57 17.51 -17.40
CA ASP A 242 -10.56 18.31 -16.67
C ASP A 242 -10.90 17.79 -15.26
N GLY A 243 -10.30 16.69 -14.82
CA GLY A 243 -10.49 16.11 -13.49
C GLY A 243 -11.84 15.40 -13.30
N LYS A 244 -12.64 15.21 -14.36
CA LYS A 244 -13.85 14.39 -14.30
C LYS A 244 -13.48 12.93 -14.41
N CYS A 245 -14.01 12.09 -13.52
CA CYS A 245 -14.03 10.65 -13.79
C CYS A 245 -14.81 10.44 -15.08
N ASN A 246 -14.19 9.75 -16.04
CA ASN A 246 -14.90 9.31 -17.23
C ASN A 246 -15.88 8.18 -16.84
N ILE A 247 -17.00 8.56 -16.23
CA ILE A 247 -18.09 7.64 -15.86
C ILE A 247 -19.00 7.34 -17.05
N THR A 248 -18.61 7.74 -18.26
CA THR A 248 -19.42 7.54 -19.48
C THR A 248 -19.64 6.06 -19.74
N GLU A 249 -18.64 5.23 -19.50
CA GLU A 249 -18.77 3.77 -19.61
C GLU A 249 -19.67 3.20 -18.51
N LEU A 250 -19.55 3.72 -17.29
CA LEU A 250 -20.38 3.28 -16.15
C LEU A 250 -21.85 3.64 -16.36
N LYS A 251 -22.14 4.83 -16.90
CA LYS A 251 -23.48 5.26 -17.30
C LYS A 251 -24.05 4.39 -18.42
N LYS A 252 -23.28 4.13 -19.49
CA LYS A 252 -23.70 3.25 -20.58
C LYS A 252 -24.04 1.84 -20.10
N LEU A 253 -23.30 1.30 -19.13
CA LEU A 253 -23.60 0.00 -18.52
C LEU A 253 -24.86 0.03 -17.66
N MET A 254 -25.08 1.09 -16.88
CA MET A 254 -26.31 1.25 -16.10
C MET A 254 -27.55 1.41 -17.00
N ASP A 255 -27.40 2.09 -18.13
CA ASP A 255 -28.49 2.31 -19.10
C ASP A 255 -28.78 1.07 -19.96
N ALA A 256 -27.80 0.17 -20.17
CA ALA A 256 -27.98 -1.07 -20.92
C ALA A 256 -28.68 -2.19 -20.14
N HIS A 257 -28.84 -2.03 -18.82
CA HIS A 257 -29.46 -3.01 -17.92
C HIS A 257 -30.81 -2.54 -17.33
N ASN A 258 -31.35 -1.41 -17.79
CA ASN A 258 -32.73 -0.97 -17.59
C ASN A 258 -33.56 -1.20 -18.86
#